data_AF-A0A071LUZ3-F1
#
_entry.id   AF-A0A071LUZ3-F1
#
_cell.length_a   1.000
_cell.length_b   1.000
_cell.length_c   1.000
_cell.angle_alpha   90.00
_cell.angle_beta   90.00
_cell.angle_gamma   90.00
#
_symmetry.space_group_name_H-M   'P 1'
#
loop_
_entity.id
_entity.type
_entity.pdbx_description
1 polymer ?
#
loop_
_entity_poly.entity_id
_entity_poly.type
_entity_poly.pdbx_seq_one_letter_code
_entity_poly.pdbx_strand_id
1 'polypeptide(L)'
;MTTQSSRGFTLLEMLLAITVFAVMSAAGLAILQGTLRAGQQVQQATGDITAWQRLMWRLDQDFSQAVARPRLPGSGTAGSAGDFRLQRDSETDNGSHIVTLLRSNKLNPGGRFPRASMEWVQWRISSGALVRISWPYGAEQPNPVTQIVLPEVSSFHLRVFNGAQWQPNWLSANTVPQAVEITVSGPRFSQLQRVIPIVEGV
;
A
#
# COMPACT_ATOMS: atom_id res chain seq x y z
N MET A 1 50.74 68.26 -7.42
CA MET A 1 50.03 67.28 -6.58
C MET A 1 48.58 67.73 -6.48
N THR A 2 47.71 67.22 -7.34
CA THR A 2 46.27 67.52 -7.27
C THR A 2 45.66 66.69 -6.15
N THR A 3 45.32 67.34 -5.04
CA THR A 3 44.58 66.73 -3.94
C THR A 3 43.17 66.42 -4.39
N GLN A 4 42.90 65.14 -4.61
CA GLN A 4 41.57 64.65 -4.93
C GLN A 4 40.67 64.82 -3.70
N SER A 5 39.59 65.60 -3.85
CA SER A 5 38.58 65.78 -2.81
C SER A 5 37.83 64.46 -2.60
N SER A 6 38.05 63.82 -1.46
CA SER A 6 37.23 62.70 -1.00
C SER A 6 35.85 63.22 -0.61
N ARG A 7 34.85 62.97 -1.45
CA ARG A 7 33.44 63.19 -1.11
C ARG A 7 33.00 62.06 -0.17
N GLY A 8 32.56 62.42 1.04
CA GLY A 8 31.96 61.47 1.98
C GLY A 8 30.59 61.01 1.50
N PHE A 9 30.19 59.80 1.89
CA PHE A 9 28.87 59.25 1.58
C PHE A 9 27.76 60.06 2.24
N THR A 10 26.66 60.29 1.51
CA THR A 10 25.47 60.92 2.08
C THR A 10 24.65 59.90 2.89
N LEU A 11 23.91 60.38 3.89
CA LEU A 11 22.95 59.54 4.64
C LEU A 11 21.93 58.87 3.69
N LEU A 12 21.56 59.57 2.61
CA LEU A 12 20.64 59.07 1.60
C LEU A 12 21.21 57.88 0.82
N GLU A 13 22.51 57.91 0.46
CA GLU A 13 23.15 56.77 -0.22
C GLU A 13 23.28 55.55 0.68
N MET A 14 23.62 55.72 1.96
CA MET A 14 23.63 54.59 2.89
C MET A 14 22.23 53.99 3.06
N LEU A 15 21.20 54.84 3.17
CA LEU A 15 19.83 54.38 3.27
C LEU A 15 19.38 53.64 2.00
N LEU A 16 19.70 54.18 0.83
CA LEU A 16 19.42 53.53 -0.45
C LEU A 16 20.14 52.18 -0.56
N ALA A 17 21.44 52.12 -0.22
CA ALA A 17 22.23 50.91 -0.29
C ALA A 17 21.69 49.81 0.64
N ILE A 18 21.37 50.16 1.89
CA ILE A 18 20.78 49.22 2.85
C ILE A 18 19.40 48.77 2.39
N THR A 19 18.59 49.66 1.80
CA THR A 19 17.25 49.32 1.30
C THR A 19 17.34 48.33 0.13
N VAL A 20 18.20 48.58 -0.85
CA VAL A 20 18.41 47.67 -1.98
C VAL A 20 18.98 46.33 -1.50
N PHE A 21 19.97 46.35 -0.60
CA PHE A 21 20.54 45.15 -0.02
C PHE A 21 19.49 44.33 0.75
N ALA A 22 18.64 44.99 1.54
CA ALA A 22 17.56 44.35 2.27
C ALA A 22 16.55 43.69 1.32
N VAL A 23 16.13 44.38 0.25
CA VAL A 23 15.20 43.84 -0.75
C VAL A 23 15.81 42.64 -1.47
N MET A 24 17.06 42.73 -1.91
CA MET A 24 17.76 41.62 -2.57
C MET A 24 17.90 40.41 -1.63
N SER A 25 18.29 40.65 -0.37
CA SER A 25 18.42 39.61 0.64
C SER A 25 17.07 38.94 0.93
N ALA A 26 16.00 39.73 1.04
CA ALA A 26 14.64 39.22 1.24
C ALA A 26 14.16 38.37 0.04
N ALA A 27 14.44 38.80 -1.19
CA ALA A 27 14.14 38.03 -2.39
C ALA A 27 14.90 36.69 -2.43
N GLY A 28 16.19 36.69 -2.09
CA GLY A 28 17.00 35.47 -1.99
C GLY A 28 16.44 34.49 -0.94
N LEU A 29 16.05 34.99 0.22
CA LEU A 29 15.44 34.17 1.28
C LEU A 29 14.09 33.60 0.83
N ALA A 30 13.27 34.38 0.12
CA ALA A 30 11.99 33.91 -0.40
C ALA A 30 12.17 32.75 -1.40
N ILE A 31 13.16 32.84 -2.29
CA ILE A 31 13.49 31.76 -3.24
C ILE A 31 13.96 30.50 -2.50
N LEU A 32 14.84 30.64 -1.51
CA LEU A 32 15.31 29.52 -0.70
C LEU A 32 14.15 28.82 0.03
N GLN A 33 13.28 29.60 0.67
CA GLN A 33 12.10 29.07 1.35
C GLN A 33 11.14 28.37 0.37
N GLY A 34 10.95 28.94 -0.82
CA GLY A 34 10.17 28.31 -1.89
C GLY A 34 10.75 26.95 -2.29
N THR A 35 12.07 26.88 -2.46
CA THR A 35 12.79 25.65 -2.82
C THR A 35 12.69 24.58 -1.74
N LEU A 36 12.83 24.96 -0.46
CA LEU A 36 12.69 24.04 0.67
C LEU A 36 11.26 23.46 0.75
N ARG A 37 10.23 24.31 0.60
CA ARG A 37 8.83 23.86 0.61
C ARG A 37 8.53 22.93 -0.57
N ALA A 38 9.00 23.28 -1.77
CA ALA A 38 8.87 22.42 -2.94
C ALA A 38 9.56 21.05 -2.72
N GLY A 39 10.76 21.06 -2.14
CA GLY A 39 11.47 19.82 -1.77
C GLY A 39 10.67 18.95 -0.81
N GLN A 40 10.06 19.53 0.23
CA GLN A 40 9.22 18.81 1.19
C GLN A 40 7.99 18.18 0.51
N GLN A 41 7.31 18.91 -0.37
CA GLN A 41 6.16 18.40 -1.12
C GLN A 41 6.56 17.22 -2.03
N VAL A 42 7.69 17.33 -2.73
CA VAL A 42 8.21 16.25 -3.58
C VAL A 42 8.55 15.01 -2.76
N GLN A 43 9.18 15.17 -1.59
CA GLN A 43 9.50 14.05 -0.69
C GLN A 43 8.24 13.32 -0.20
N GLN A 44 7.19 14.06 0.17
CA GLN A 44 5.92 13.48 0.60
C GLN A 44 5.26 12.69 -0.54
N ALA A 45 5.16 13.28 -1.72
CA ALA A 45 4.59 12.61 -2.90
C ALA A 45 5.37 11.35 -3.29
N THR A 46 6.70 11.39 -3.21
CA THR A 46 7.57 10.22 -3.48
C THR A 46 7.36 9.11 -2.45
N GLY A 47 7.20 9.48 -1.18
CA GLY A 47 6.88 8.53 -0.11
C GLY A 47 5.56 7.81 -0.36
N ASP A 48 4.54 8.55 -0.80
CA ASP A 48 3.22 8.00 -1.13
C ASP A 48 3.29 7.03 -2.31
N ILE A 49 3.93 7.42 -3.41
CA ILE A 49 4.17 6.54 -4.57
C ILE A 49 4.88 5.25 -4.15
N THR A 50 5.89 5.35 -3.29
CA THR A 50 6.65 4.19 -2.81
C THR A 50 5.78 3.28 -1.93
N ALA A 51 4.92 3.86 -1.07
CA ALA A 51 3.96 3.08 -0.29
C ALA A 51 2.97 2.33 -1.20
N TRP A 52 2.49 2.97 -2.27
CA TRP A 52 1.62 2.33 -3.28
C TRP A 52 2.28 1.17 -3.97
N GLN A 53 3.49 1.36 -4.47
CA GLN A 53 4.23 0.31 -5.16
C GLN A 53 4.47 -0.88 -4.25
N ARG A 54 4.81 -0.65 -2.96
CA ARG A 54 4.97 -1.72 -1.96
C ARG A 54 3.67 -2.46 -1.69
N LEU A 55 2.55 -1.74 -1.53
CA LEU A 55 1.24 -2.37 -1.35
C LEU A 55 0.91 -3.24 -2.57
N MET A 56 1.00 -2.69 -3.77
CA MET A 56 0.65 -3.41 -5.00
C MET A 56 1.52 -4.65 -5.18
N TRP A 57 2.83 -4.54 -4.94
CA TRP A 57 3.73 -5.69 -5.00
C TRP A 57 3.38 -6.77 -3.97
N ARG A 58 3.02 -6.38 -2.74
CA ARG A 58 2.62 -7.33 -1.69
C ARG A 58 1.31 -8.05 -2.05
N LEU A 59 0.31 -7.30 -2.52
CA LEU A 59 -0.95 -7.89 -2.99
C LEU A 59 -0.69 -8.84 -4.17
N ASP A 60 0.07 -8.40 -5.18
CA ASP A 60 0.43 -9.20 -6.34
C ASP A 60 1.08 -10.52 -5.94
N GLN A 61 2.02 -10.51 -4.99
CA GLN A 61 2.62 -11.73 -4.45
C GLN A 61 1.64 -12.64 -3.70
N ASP A 62 0.72 -12.09 -2.91
CA ASP A 62 -0.24 -12.91 -2.16
C ASP A 62 -1.31 -13.52 -3.09
N PHE A 63 -1.84 -12.73 -4.03
CA PHE A 63 -2.89 -13.18 -4.95
C PHE A 63 -2.37 -14.08 -6.08
N SER A 64 -1.20 -13.80 -6.66
CA SER A 64 -0.62 -14.65 -7.70
C SER A 64 -0.21 -16.04 -7.19
N GLN A 65 0.03 -16.17 -5.88
CA GLN A 65 0.37 -17.43 -5.23
C GLN A 65 -0.82 -18.09 -4.53
N ALA A 66 -2.03 -17.56 -4.75
CA ALA A 66 -3.24 -18.13 -4.19
C ALA A 66 -3.48 -19.54 -4.75
N VAL A 67 -3.78 -20.49 -3.87
CA VAL A 67 -4.01 -21.89 -4.23
C VAL A 67 -5.35 -22.35 -3.65
N ALA A 68 -6.09 -23.15 -4.40
CA ALA A 68 -7.24 -23.88 -3.91
C ALA A 68 -6.92 -25.38 -3.93
N ARG A 69 -7.24 -26.09 -2.84
CA ARG A 69 -6.99 -27.53 -2.79
C ARG A 69 -8.27 -28.31 -3.06
N PRO A 70 -8.20 -29.38 -3.87
CA PRO A 70 -9.31 -30.31 -4.01
C PRO A 70 -9.58 -30.99 -2.67
N ARG A 71 -10.80 -30.87 -2.15
CA ARG A 71 -11.23 -31.64 -0.97
C ARG A 71 -11.84 -32.96 -1.42
N LEU A 72 -11.46 -34.05 -0.75
CA LEU A 72 -12.06 -35.36 -1.02
C LEU A 72 -13.54 -35.34 -0.60
N PRO A 73 -14.44 -35.94 -1.41
CA PRO A 73 -15.82 -36.16 -1.00
C PRO A 73 -15.86 -36.96 0.31
N GLY A 74 -16.54 -36.44 1.34
CA GLY A 74 -16.68 -37.10 2.64
C GLY A 74 -15.65 -36.70 3.70
N SER A 75 -14.62 -35.90 3.38
CA SER A 75 -13.79 -35.26 4.41
C SER A 75 -14.52 -34.04 4.99
N GLY A 76 -15.54 -34.32 5.81
CA GLY A 76 -16.36 -33.30 6.43
C GLY A 76 -15.58 -32.47 7.44
N THR A 77 -15.36 -31.20 7.11
CA THR A 77 -15.88 -30.13 7.96
C THR A 77 -16.93 -29.40 7.13
N ALA A 78 -18.18 -29.86 7.24
CA ALA A 78 -19.32 -29.11 6.74
C ALA A 78 -19.26 -27.71 7.39
N GLY A 79 -18.93 -26.68 6.61
CA GLY A 79 -18.75 -25.31 7.11
C GLY A 79 -17.32 -24.76 7.09
N SER A 80 -16.29 -25.53 6.71
CA SER A 80 -14.97 -24.95 6.42
C SER A 80 -15.08 -24.17 5.12
N ALA A 81 -15.33 -22.87 5.21
CA ALA A 81 -15.40 -22.06 4.01
C ALA A 81 -14.02 -21.96 3.35
N GLY A 82 -14.04 -21.85 2.02
CA GLY A 82 -12.99 -22.30 1.11
C GLY A 82 -11.57 -21.78 1.33
N ASP A 83 -10.64 -22.32 0.54
CA ASP A 83 -9.24 -21.91 0.55
C ASP A 83 -9.05 -20.49 -0.03
N PHE A 84 -10.04 -19.94 -0.73
CA PHE A 84 -10.14 -18.52 -1.09
C PHE A 84 -11.54 -17.99 -0.76
N ARG A 85 -11.61 -16.88 -0.04
CA ARG A 85 -12.86 -16.29 0.46
C ARG A 85 -12.82 -14.79 0.30
N LEU A 86 -13.84 -14.24 -0.34
CA LEU A 86 -14.08 -12.82 -0.43
C LEU A 86 -15.50 -12.53 0.08
N GLN A 87 -15.61 -11.62 1.04
CA GLN A 87 -16.89 -11.19 1.58
C GLN A 87 -16.79 -9.75 2.08
N ARG A 88 -17.94 -9.12 2.35
CA ARG A 88 -17.97 -7.83 3.05
C ARG A 88 -17.46 -7.99 4.49
N ASP A 89 -16.67 -7.04 4.96
CA ASP A 89 -16.20 -6.97 6.34
C ASP A 89 -17.31 -6.37 7.22
N SER A 90 -17.86 -7.18 8.12
CA SER A 90 -18.94 -6.78 9.02
C SER A 90 -18.50 -5.76 10.07
N GLU A 91 -17.20 -5.60 10.32
CA GLU A 91 -16.68 -4.60 11.27
C GLU A 91 -16.53 -3.21 10.64
N THR A 92 -16.81 -3.07 9.34
CA THR A 92 -16.65 -1.80 8.61
C THR A 92 -17.98 -1.29 8.04
N ASP A 93 -18.38 -0.09 8.43
CA ASP A 93 -19.62 0.54 7.95
C ASP A 93 -19.56 1.01 6.49
N ASN A 94 -18.35 1.21 5.96
CA ASN A 94 -18.10 1.66 4.59
C ASN A 94 -18.26 0.56 3.53
N GLY A 95 -18.65 -0.66 3.92
CA GLY A 95 -18.81 -1.79 3.00
C GLY A 95 -17.49 -2.31 2.42
N SER A 96 -16.37 -2.10 3.13
CA SER A 96 -15.08 -2.70 2.75
C SER A 96 -15.17 -4.22 2.79
N HIS A 97 -14.25 -4.86 2.08
CA HIS A 97 -14.19 -6.31 1.99
C HIS A 97 -13.08 -6.85 2.88
N ILE A 98 -13.28 -8.09 3.30
CA ILE A 98 -12.28 -8.95 3.90
C ILE A 98 -12.04 -10.11 2.93
N VAL A 99 -10.77 -10.37 2.65
CA VAL A 99 -10.36 -11.47 1.79
C VAL A 99 -9.38 -12.35 2.53
N THR A 100 -9.66 -13.64 2.55
CA THR A 100 -8.82 -14.67 3.16
C THR A 100 -8.46 -15.67 2.07
N LEU A 101 -7.17 -15.91 1.87
CA LEU A 101 -6.66 -16.82 0.87
C LEU A 101 -5.57 -17.71 1.44
N LEU A 102 -5.53 -18.93 0.97
CA LEU A 102 -4.41 -19.84 1.16
C LEU A 102 -3.41 -19.58 0.04
N ARG A 103 -2.12 -19.45 0.39
CA ARG A 103 -1.07 -19.32 -0.61
C ARG A 103 0.07 -20.30 -0.40
N SER A 104 0.73 -20.65 -1.49
CA SER A 104 2.00 -21.40 -1.45
C SER A 104 3.17 -20.44 -1.23
N ASN A 105 3.76 -20.45 -0.04
CA ASN A 105 4.93 -19.64 0.31
C ASN A 105 6.21 -20.31 -0.24
N LYS A 106 6.51 -20.15 -1.53
CA LYS A 106 7.71 -20.75 -2.14
C LYS A 106 8.81 -19.71 -2.42
N LEU A 107 9.68 -19.53 -1.43
CA LEU A 107 11.12 -19.40 -1.66
C LEU A 107 11.84 -20.25 -0.60
N ASN A 108 12.40 -21.39 -1.00
CA ASN A 108 13.33 -22.19 -0.19
C ASN A 108 14.72 -22.16 -0.82
N PRO A 109 15.44 -21.02 -0.81
CA PRO A 109 16.73 -20.88 -1.46
C PRO A 109 17.87 -21.72 -0.83
N GLY A 110 17.59 -22.52 0.20
CA GLY A 110 18.57 -23.34 0.91
C GLY A 110 18.28 -24.83 1.02
N GLY A 111 17.08 -25.31 0.67
CA GLY A 111 16.73 -26.74 0.52
C GLY A 111 16.89 -27.67 1.73
N ARG A 112 17.47 -27.22 2.86
CA ARG A 112 17.96 -28.09 3.95
C ARG A 112 16.88 -28.77 4.78
N PHE A 113 15.62 -28.30 4.73
CA PHE A 113 14.50 -28.93 5.45
C PHE A 113 13.23 -28.95 4.59
N PRO A 114 12.39 -30.02 4.67
CA PRO A 114 11.07 -30.01 4.07
C PRO A 114 10.19 -29.03 4.83
N ARG A 115 9.82 -27.90 4.21
CA ARG A 115 8.72 -27.05 4.69
C ARG A 115 7.51 -27.28 3.78
N ALA A 116 6.43 -27.81 4.34
CA ALA A 116 5.10 -27.67 3.74
C ALA A 116 4.69 -26.20 3.90
N SER A 117 5.13 -25.32 3.00
CA SER A 117 5.08 -23.88 3.22
C SER A 117 3.77 -23.27 2.73
N MET A 118 2.63 -23.76 3.20
CA MET A 118 1.36 -23.08 2.99
C MET A 118 1.08 -22.13 4.17
N GLU A 119 0.57 -20.95 3.88
CA GLU A 119 0.10 -20.02 4.91
C GLU A 119 -1.24 -19.43 4.49
N TRP A 120 -2.05 -19.15 5.49
CA TRP A 120 -3.23 -18.32 5.32
C TRP A 120 -2.81 -16.85 5.35
N VAL A 121 -3.42 -16.07 4.47
CA VAL A 121 -3.27 -14.63 4.43
C VAL A 121 -4.65 -14.00 4.41
N GLN A 122 -4.84 -13.00 5.25
CA GLN A 122 -6.06 -12.22 5.32
C GLN A 122 -5.74 -10.74 5.17
N TRP A 123 -6.47 -10.08 4.29
CA TRP A 123 -6.42 -8.64 4.08
C TRP A 123 -7.74 -8.02 4.52
N ARG A 124 -7.63 -6.96 5.33
CA ARG A 124 -8.78 -6.18 5.79
C ARG A 124 -8.35 -4.80 6.26
N ILE A 125 -9.32 -3.91 6.45
CA ILE A 125 -9.09 -2.66 7.17
C ILE A 125 -9.24 -2.90 8.66
N SER A 126 -8.31 -2.37 9.46
CA SER A 126 -8.38 -2.34 10.91
C SER A 126 -7.88 -0.98 11.39
N SER A 127 -8.65 -0.29 12.23
CA SER A 127 -8.27 1.00 12.82
C SER A 127 -7.80 2.05 11.79
N GLY A 128 -8.47 2.11 10.63
CA GLY A 128 -8.13 3.05 9.55
C GLY A 128 -6.84 2.73 8.78
N ALA A 129 -6.33 1.49 8.88
CA ALA A 129 -5.19 1.03 8.11
C ALA A 129 -5.50 -0.29 7.41
N LEU A 130 -4.92 -0.50 6.22
CA LEU A 130 -4.96 -1.79 5.55
C LEU A 130 -3.91 -2.70 6.18
N VAL A 131 -4.39 -3.78 6.78
CA VAL A 131 -3.56 -4.77 7.48
C VAL A 131 -3.54 -6.09 6.74
N ARG A 132 -2.39 -6.75 6.81
CA ARG A 132 -2.17 -8.12 6.36
C ARG A 132 -1.96 -8.99 7.59
N ILE A 133 -2.78 -10.00 7.76
CA ILE A 133 -2.69 -10.97 8.85
C ILE A 133 -2.31 -12.31 8.22
N SER A 134 -1.24 -12.96 8.68
CA SER A 134 -0.82 -14.26 8.16
C SER A 134 -0.52 -15.27 9.25
N TRP A 135 -0.88 -16.54 9.03
CA TRP A 135 -0.58 -17.64 9.94
C TRP A 135 -0.30 -18.95 9.19
N PRO A 136 0.53 -19.85 9.76
CA PRO A 136 0.84 -21.12 9.12
C PRO A 136 -0.40 -21.98 8.90
N TYR A 137 -0.46 -22.65 7.75
CA TYR A 137 -1.49 -23.65 7.50
C TYR A 137 -1.23 -24.91 8.35
N GLY A 138 -2.27 -25.45 9.00
CA GLY A 138 -2.21 -26.72 9.73
C GLY A 138 -1.53 -26.66 11.11
N ALA A 139 -1.24 -25.47 11.63
CA ALA A 139 -0.75 -25.33 13.01
C ALA A 139 -1.87 -25.59 14.03
N GLU A 140 -1.59 -26.42 15.04
CA GLU A 140 -2.51 -26.69 16.16
C GLU A 140 -2.80 -25.42 16.98
N GLN A 141 -1.79 -24.57 17.15
CA GLN A 141 -1.91 -23.25 17.76
C GLN A 141 -1.38 -22.20 16.77
N PRO A 142 -2.24 -21.64 15.91
CA PRO A 142 -1.83 -20.62 14.97
C PRO A 142 -1.41 -19.35 15.74
N ASN A 143 -0.21 -18.84 15.43
CA ASN A 143 0.26 -17.55 15.91
C ASN A 143 0.17 -16.52 14.77
N PRO A 144 -0.93 -15.75 14.66
CA PRO A 144 -1.11 -14.81 13.57
C PRO A 144 -0.15 -13.62 13.67
N VAL A 145 0.48 -13.29 12.56
CA VAL A 145 1.34 -12.12 12.42
C VAL A 145 0.56 -11.03 11.69
N THR A 146 0.25 -9.94 12.39
CA THR A 146 -0.42 -8.75 11.83
C THR A 146 0.60 -7.71 11.41
N GLN A 147 0.50 -7.23 10.18
CA GLN A 147 1.35 -6.20 9.59
C GLN A 147 0.50 -5.06 9.07
N ILE A 148 0.81 -3.84 9.47
CA ILE A 148 0.25 -2.62 8.87
C ILE A 148 0.99 -2.41 7.54
N VAL A 149 0.28 -2.58 6.43
CA VAL A 149 0.88 -2.44 5.09
C VAL A 149 0.76 -1.01 4.61
N LEU A 150 -0.37 -0.38 4.91
CA LEU A 150 -0.67 0.96 4.46
C LEU A 150 -1.56 1.67 5.49
N PRO A 151 -1.11 2.79 6.07
CA PRO A 151 -1.92 3.60 6.97
C PRO A 151 -2.92 4.48 6.21
N GLU A 152 -3.87 5.06 6.94
CA GLU A 152 -4.83 6.05 6.43
C GLU A 152 -5.64 5.52 5.23
N VAL A 153 -6.28 4.36 5.39
CA VAL A 153 -7.14 3.75 4.37
C VAL A 153 -8.59 3.94 4.75
N SER A 154 -9.35 4.59 3.86
CA SER A 154 -10.77 4.86 4.01
C SER A 154 -11.65 3.74 3.48
N SER A 155 -11.27 3.06 2.39
CA SER A 155 -12.01 1.89 1.91
C SER A 155 -11.13 0.88 1.17
N PHE A 156 -11.55 -0.38 1.21
CA PHE A 156 -10.90 -1.51 0.55
C PHE A 156 -11.97 -2.38 -0.09
N HIS A 157 -12.13 -2.31 -1.41
CA HIS A 157 -13.13 -3.08 -2.14
C HIS A 157 -12.49 -4.03 -3.13
N LEU A 158 -13.10 -5.21 -3.26
CA LEU A 158 -12.60 -6.24 -4.15
C LEU A 158 -13.75 -6.79 -4.99
N ARG A 159 -13.43 -7.14 -6.22
CA ARG A 159 -14.27 -7.98 -7.08
C ARG A 159 -13.42 -9.10 -7.62
N VAL A 160 -14.02 -10.26 -7.81
CA VAL A 160 -13.36 -11.43 -8.39
C VAL A 160 -13.95 -11.75 -9.74
N PHE A 161 -13.13 -12.23 -10.67
CA PHE A 161 -13.56 -12.69 -11.97
C PHE A 161 -13.65 -14.21 -12.00
N ASN A 162 -14.82 -14.73 -12.31
CA ASN A 162 -15.08 -16.18 -12.32
C ASN A 162 -14.86 -16.85 -13.69
N GLY A 163 -14.31 -16.12 -14.67
CA GLY A 163 -14.21 -16.54 -16.07
C GLY A 163 -15.31 -16.00 -16.98
N ALA A 164 -16.43 -15.51 -16.42
CA ALA A 164 -17.53 -14.93 -17.18
C ALA A 164 -17.97 -13.56 -16.66
N GLN A 165 -17.97 -13.34 -15.34
CA GLN A 165 -18.51 -12.14 -14.70
C GLN A 165 -17.70 -11.74 -13.46
N TRP A 166 -17.76 -10.46 -13.14
CA TRP A 166 -17.22 -9.89 -11.91
C TRP A 166 -18.22 -10.02 -10.76
N GLN A 167 -17.77 -10.53 -9.61
CA GLN A 167 -18.60 -10.75 -8.44
C GLN A 167 -17.97 -10.12 -7.20
N PRO A 168 -18.76 -9.49 -6.31
CA PRO A 168 -18.24 -8.84 -5.10
C PRO A 168 -17.97 -9.82 -3.95
N ASN A 169 -18.44 -11.07 -4.07
CA ASN A 169 -18.29 -12.11 -3.06
C ASN A 169 -17.79 -13.41 -3.71
N TRP A 170 -17.02 -14.19 -2.97
CA TRP A 170 -16.51 -15.51 -3.40
C TRP A 170 -16.47 -16.46 -2.21
N LEU A 171 -17.18 -17.58 -2.31
CA LEU A 171 -17.26 -18.59 -1.25
C LEU A 171 -17.03 -20.01 -1.79
N SER A 172 -16.28 -20.15 -2.88
CA SER A 172 -16.01 -21.44 -3.49
C SER A 172 -14.95 -22.21 -2.70
N ALA A 173 -15.25 -23.48 -2.36
CA ALA A 173 -14.37 -24.29 -1.53
C ALA A 173 -13.06 -24.70 -2.23
N ASN A 174 -13.14 -24.97 -3.53
CA ASN A 174 -12.13 -25.72 -4.28
C ASN A 174 -11.62 -24.98 -5.53
N THR A 175 -11.92 -23.69 -5.68
CA THR A 175 -11.52 -22.92 -6.88
C THR A 175 -11.06 -21.52 -6.48
N VAL A 176 -9.92 -21.10 -7.04
CA VAL A 176 -9.53 -19.68 -7.03
C VAL A 176 -10.21 -18.94 -8.18
N PRO A 177 -10.52 -17.64 -8.03
CA PRO A 177 -10.98 -16.83 -9.15
C PRO A 177 -9.84 -16.61 -10.15
N GLN A 178 -10.15 -16.30 -11.41
CA GLN A 178 -9.14 -16.08 -12.45
C GLN A 178 -8.46 -14.71 -12.34
N ALA A 179 -9.14 -13.74 -11.75
CA ALA A 179 -8.57 -12.42 -11.47
C ALA A 179 -9.26 -11.77 -10.27
N VAL A 180 -8.55 -10.84 -9.65
CA VAL A 180 -9.06 -9.99 -8.58
C VAL A 180 -8.86 -8.55 -8.98
N GLU A 181 -9.92 -7.77 -8.92
CA GLU A 181 -9.86 -6.32 -8.99
C GLU A 181 -9.87 -5.78 -7.56
N ILE A 182 -8.91 -4.92 -7.26
CA ILE A 182 -8.69 -4.34 -5.94
C ILE A 182 -8.82 -2.83 -6.08
N THR A 183 -9.67 -2.23 -5.26
CA THR A 183 -9.86 -0.80 -5.16
C THR A 183 -9.55 -0.33 -3.73
N VAL A 184 -8.64 0.62 -3.59
CA VAL A 184 -8.19 1.18 -2.30
C VAL A 184 -8.36 2.70 -2.36
N SER A 185 -8.92 3.30 -1.31
CA SER A 185 -9.08 4.76 -1.20
C SER A 185 -8.72 5.28 0.19
N GLY A 186 -8.34 6.55 0.28
CA GLY A 186 -7.93 7.19 1.53
C GLY A 186 -7.74 8.71 1.39
N PRO A 187 -7.54 9.44 2.49
CA PRO A 187 -7.41 10.91 2.45
C PRO A 187 -6.19 11.36 1.64
N ARG A 188 -5.12 10.56 1.62
CA ARG A 188 -3.90 10.86 0.86
C ARG A 188 -3.96 10.44 -0.61
N PHE A 189 -5.00 9.70 -1.01
CA PHE A 189 -5.12 9.05 -2.32
C PHE A 189 -6.59 8.85 -2.66
N SER A 190 -7.09 9.60 -3.65
CA SER A 190 -8.51 9.63 -4.00
C SER A 190 -9.09 8.24 -4.27
N GLN A 191 -8.51 7.48 -5.20
CA GLN A 191 -8.88 6.10 -5.49
C GLN A 191 -7.81 5.45 -6.36
N LEU A 192 -7.43 4.22 -6.00
CA LEU A 192 -6.51 3.40 -6.78
C LEU A 192 -7.16 2.07 -7.07
N GLN A 193 -7.08 1.64 -8.33
CA GLN A 193 -7.66 0.40 -8.81
C GLN A 193 -6.59 -0.42 -9.54
N ARG A 194 -6.53 -1.72 -9.25
CA ARG A 194 -5.64 -2.66 -9.93
C ARG A 194 -6.34 -3.99 -10.16
N VAL A 195 -6.14 -4.57 -11.32
CA VAL A 195 -6.54 -5.95 -11.64
C VAL A 195 -5.31 -6.84 -11.58
N ILE A 196 -5.43 -7.96 -10.86
CA ILE A 196 -4.37 -8.94 -10.69
C ILE A 196 -4.92 -10.28 -11.23
N PRO A 197 -4.33 -10.83 -12.30
CA PRO A 197 -4.66 -12.19 -12.72
C PRO A 197 -4.12 -13.19 -11.70
N ILE A 198 -4.90 -14.22 -11.40
CA ILE A 198 -4.47 -15.34 -10.58
C ILE A 198 -4.23 -16.50 -11.54
N VAL A 199 -2.96 -16.92 -11.62
CA VAL A 199 -2.59 -18.13 -12.36
C VAL A 199 -2.67 -19.27 -11.37
N GLU A 200 -3.58 -20.20 -11.60
CA GLU A 200 -3.64 -21.42 -10.80
C GLU A 200 -2.30 -22.15 -10.94
N GLY A 201 -1.57 -22.28 -9.83
CA GLY A 201 -0.28 -22.95 -9.81
C GLY A 201 -0.45 -24.40 -10.23
N VAL A 202 0.11 -24.77 -11.39
CA VAL A 202 0.23 -26.15 -11.87
C VAL A 202 1.07 -26.98 -10.91
#